data_AF-T1BUF7-F1
#
_entry.id   AF-T1BUF7-F1
#
_cell.length_a   1.000
_cell.length_b   1.000
_cell.length_c   1.000
_cell.angle_alpha   90.00
_cell.angle_beta   90.00
_cell.angle_gamma   90.00
#
_symmetry.space_group_name_H-M   'P 1'
#
loop_
_entity.id
_entity.type
_entity.pdbx_description
1 polymer ?
#
loop_
_entity_poly.entity_id
_entity_poly.type
_entity_poly.pdbx_seq_one_letter_code
_entity_poly.pdbx_strand_id
1 'polypeptide(L)' 'MDAKTHIALLFRHLGSGVRPIMEELICNVEFLRGSSELVARVSSEAGGVREYRGPSSGTVIDQVINDLQEEFESAPSS' A
#
# COMPACT_ATOMS: atom_id res chain seq x y z
N MET A 1 -17.46 -14.38 12.71
CA MET A 1 -15.98 -14.44 12.71
C MET A 1 -15.47 -13.05 12.44
N ASP A 2 -14.65 -12.49 13.33
CA ASP A 2 -14.05 -11.16 13.15
C ASP A 2 -12.72 -11.24 12.38
N ALA A 3 -12.27 -10.11 11.82
CA ALA A 3 -11.07 -10.05 10.98
C ALA A 3 -9.81 -10.58 11.69
N LYS A 4 -9.68 -10.36 13.01
CA LYS A 4 -8.55 -10.86 13.80
C LYS A 4 -8.56 -12.39 13.87
N THR A 5 -9.74 -12.98 14.02
CA THR A 5 -9.92 -14.44 14.00
C THR A 5 -9.63 -15.03 12.61
N HIS A 6 -9.99 -14.35 11.53
CA HIS A 6 -9.70 -14.78 10.16
C HIS A 6 -8.19 -14.71 9.85
N ILE A 7 -7.54 -13.63 10.26
CA ILE A 7 -6.09 -13.43 10.14
C ILE A 7 -5.34 -14.49 10.96
N ALA A 8 -5.75 -14.73 12.21
CA ALA A 8 -5.15 -15.75 13.06
C ALA A 8 -5.29 -17.17 12.49
N LEU A 9 -6.37 -17.45 11.74
CA LEU A 9 -6.58 -18.74 11.08
C LEU A 9 -5.66 -18.95 9.87
N LEU A 10 -5.41 -17.90 9.09
CA LEU A 10 -4.45 -17.91 7.99
C LEU A 10 -3.04 -18.28 8.49
N PHE A 11 -2.62 -17.72 9.63
CA PHE A 11 -1.30 -17.99 10.20
C PHE A 11 -1.20 -19.34 10.94
N ARG A 12 -2.30 -19.86 11.49
CA ARG A 12 -2.30 -21.09 12.29
C ARG A 12 -2.17 -22.38 11.45
N HIS A 13 -2.51 -22.36 10.16
CA HIS A 13 -2.42 -23.54 9.29
C HIS A 13 -1.10 -23.66 8.52
N LEU A 14 -0.14 -22.75 8.71
CA LEU A 14 1.16 -22.79 8.02
C LEU A 14 2.15 -23.72 8.74
N GLY A 15 1.76 -24.99 8.86
CA GLY A 15 2.69 -26.10 9.10
C GLY A 15 3.29 -26.57 7.78
N SER A 16 4.59 -26.32 7.59
CA SER A 16 5.49 -26.96 6.62
C SER A 16 4.93 -27.35 5.26
N GLY A 17 5.01 -26.44 4.27
CA GLY A 17 5.13 -26.86 2.86
C GLY A 17 4.21 -26.19 1.83
N VAL A 18 3.27 -25.34 2.25
CA VAL A 18 2.58 -24.44 1.31
C VAL A 18 3.38 -23.15 1.28
N ARG A 19 4.04 -22.83 0.15
CA ARG A 19 4.45 -21.45 -0.07
C ARG A 19 3.13 -20.67 -0.19
N PRO A 20 2.76 -19.81 0.77
CA PRO A 20 1.75 -18.84 0.43
C PRO A 20 2.29 -18.15 -0.82
N ILE A 21 1.45 -17.97 -1.83
CA ILE A 21 1.61 -16.81 -2.71
C ILE A 21 1.49 -15.64 -1.73
N MET A 22 2.61 -15.31 -1.08
CA MET A 22 2.71 -14.21 -0.16
C MET A 22 2.61 -13.05 -1.12
N GLU A 23 1.40 -12.49 -1.24
CA GLU A 23 1.25 -11.17 -1.78
C GLU A 23 2.12 -10.29 -0.88
N GLU A 24 3.37 -10.10 -1.32
CA GLU A 24 4.34 -9.27 -0.62
C GLU A 24 3.75 -7.86 -0.61
N LEU A 25 3.58 -7.30 0.58
CA LEU A 25 3.10 -5.94 0.72
C LEU A 25 4.24 -5.00 0.31
N ILE A 26 4.29 -4.66 -0.97
CA ILE A 26 5.33 -3.79 -1.55
C ILE A 26 5.06 -2.29 -1.30
N CYS A 27 3.80 -1.92 -1.11
CA CYS A 27 3.37 -0.55 -0.87
C CYS A 27 2.02 -0.49 -0.16
N ASN A 28 1.89 0.44 0.77
CA ASN A 28 0.64 0.82 1.40
C ASN A 28 0.30 2.27 1.05
N VAL A 29 -0.94 2.52 0.63
CA VAL A 29 -1.46 3.87 0.36
C VAL A 29 -2.67 4.12 1.24
N GLU A 30 -2.59 5.15 2.08
CA GLU A 30 -3.68 5.56 2.97
C GLU A 30 -4.20 6.94 2.57
N PHE A 31 -5.50 7.08 2.35
CA PHE A 31 -6.15 8.36 2.08
C PHE A 31 -6.91 8.85 3.32
N LEU A 32 -6.48 9.98 3.85
CA LEU A 32 -7.04 10.65 5.02
C LEU A 32 -7.79 11.90 4.55
N ARG A 33 -9.12 11.89 4.65
CA ARG A 33 -9.94 13.05 4.29
C ARG A 33 -10.10 13.98 5.48
N GLY A 34 -9.43 15.14 5.44
CA GLY A 34 -9.63 16.23 6.37
C GLY A 34 -10.83 17.11 5.99
N SER A 35 -11.06 18.17 6.78
CA SER A 35 -12.18 19.10 6.55
C SER A 35 -11.99 20.00 5.31
N SER A 36 -10.76 20.29 4.91
CA SER A 36 -10.43 21.19 3.79
C SER A 36 -9.51 20.58 2.74
N GLU A 37 -8.88 19.45 3.04
CA GLU A 37 -7.90 18.82 2.16
C GLU A 37 -7.91 17.29 2.32
N LEU A 38 -7.56 16.61 1.24
CA LEU A 38 -7.24 15.20 1.24
C LEU A 38 -5.73 15.06 1.44
N VAL A 39 -5.35 14.14 2.32
CA VAL A 39 -3.96 13.73 2.51
C VAL A 39 -3.84 12.29 2.05
N ALA A 40 -2.84 11.97 1.24
CA ALA A 40 -2.46 10.60 0.91
C ALA A 40 -1.10 10.30 1.53
N ARG A 41 -0.98 9.19 2.23
CA ARG A 41 0.26 8.68 2.80
C ARG A 41 0.65 7.40 2.09
N VAL A 42 1.74 7.46 1.34
CA VAL A 42 2.34 6.31 0.66
C VAL A 42 3.47 5.78 1.54
N SER A 43 3.57 4.48 1.68
CA SER A 43 4.63 3.80 2.43
C SER A 43 5.06 2.56 1.67
N SER A 44 6.22 2.63 1.03
CA SER A 44 6.82 1.51 0.31
C SER A 44 8.20 1.18 0.87
N GLU A 45 8.68 -0.04 0.63
CA GLU A 45 10.03 -0.44 1.07
C GLU A 45 11.11 0.35 0.34
N ALA A 46 10.93 0.59 -0.97
CA ALA A 46 11.92 1.22 -1.83
C ALA A 46 12.00 2.75 -1.64
N GLY A 47 10.86 3.44 -1.53
CA GLY A 47 10.83 4.90 -1.47
C GLY A 47 10.37 5.48 -0.12
N GLY A 48 10.27 4.65 0.92
CA GLY A 48 9.97 5.09 2.28
C GLY A 48 8.57 5.68 2.43
N VAL A 49 8.42 6.67 3.32
CA VAL A 49 7.13 7.31 3.61
C VAL A 49 7.02 8.64 2.89
N ARG A 50 5.97 8.81 2.08
CA ARG A 50 5.68 10.03 1.31
C ARG A 50 4.26 10.51 1.61
N GLU A 51 4.06 11.83 1.54
CA GLU A 51 2.78 12.45 1.85
C GLU A 51 2.40 13.48 0.78
N TYR A 52 1.16 13.37 0.29
CA TYR A 52 0.59 14.22 -0.75
C TYR A 52 -0.65 14.90 -0.17
N ARG A 53 -0.83 16.19 -0.45
CA ARG A 53 -1.94 16.97 0.09
C ARG A 53 -2.58 17.84 -0.97
N GLY A 54 -3.90 17.98 -0.92
CA GLY A 54 -4.59 18.87 -1.84
C GLY A 54 -6.09 19.00 -1.58
N PRO A 55 -6.72 20.08 -2.07
CA PRO A 55 -8.16 20.31 -1.90
C PRO A 55 -9.03 19.40 -2.77
N SER A 56 -8.47 18.87 -3.88
CA SER A 56 -9.16 17.98 -4.81
C SER A 56 -8.57 16.57 -4.73
N SER A 57 -9.43 15.57 -4.62
CA SER A 57 -9.02 14.17 -4.60
C SER A 57 -8.32 13.77 -5.90
N GLY A 58 -8.79 14.27 -7.05
CA GLY A 58 -8.20 13.93 -8.35
C GLY A 58 -6.72 14.28 -8.39
N THR A 59 -6.37 15.52 -8.02
CA THR A 59 -4.98 15.99 -8.03
C THR A 59 -4.07 15.17 -7.11
N VAL A 60 -4.54 14.81 -5.91
CA VAL A 60 -3.76 14.00 -4.96
C VAL A 60 -3.59 12.57 -5.46
N ILE A 61 -4.64 11.99 -6.04
CA ILE A 61 -4.58 10.63 -6.61
C ILE A 61 -3.62 10.60 -7.81
N ASP A 62 -3.69 11.58 -8.71
CA ASP A 62 -2.80 11.65 -9.88
C ASP A 62 -1.33 11.73 -9.47
N GLN A 63 -1.01 12.49 -8.41
CA GLN A 63 0.34 12.57 -7.85
C GLN A 63 0.81 11.21 -7.31
N VAL A 64 -0.04 10.52 -6.54
CA VAL A 64 0.27 9.18 -6.01
C VAL A 64 0.49 8.19 -7.14
N ILE A 65 -0.36 8.18 -8.16
CA ILE A 65 -0.24 7.25 -9.30
C ILE A 65 1.07 7.48 -10.05
N ASN A 66 1.39 8.73 -10.39
CA ASN A 66 2.61 9.04 -11.14
C ASN A 66 3.86 8.62 -10.37
N ASP A 67 3.89 8.88 -9.06
CA ASP A 67 5.02 8.53 -8.20
C ASP A 67 5.19 7.00 -8.06
N LEU A 68 4.10 6.27 -7.86
CA LEU A 68 4.15 4.80 -7.80
C LEU A 68 4.52 4.18 -9.15
N GLN A 69 4.06 4.74 -10.26
CA GLN A 69 4.47 4.29 -11.59
C GLN A 69 5.96 4.48 -11.80
N GLU A 70 6.52 5.66 -11.48
CA GLU A 70 7.97 5.90 -11.57
C GLU A 70 8.78 4.92 -10.70
N GLU A 71 8.32 4.69 -9.47
CA GLU A 71 8.98 3.78 -8.51
C GLU A 71 8.99 2.32 -9.00
N PHE A 72 7.86 1.83 -9.53
CA PHE A 72 7.72 0.41 -9.91
C PHE A 72 8.10 0.12 -11.36
N GLU A 73 8.02 1.08 -12.29
CA GLU A 73 8.51 0.92 -13.66
C GLU A 73 10.05 1.03 -13.75
N SER A 74 10.71 1.65 -12.75
CA SER A 74 12.18 1.66 -12.64
C SER A 74 12.78 0.38 -12.07
N ALA A 75 11.98 -0.57 -11.58
CA ALA A 75 12.50 -1.82 -11.06
C ALA A 75 13.09 -2.66 -12.22
N PRO A 76 14.38 -3.04 -12.18
CA PRO A 76 14.98 -3.80 -13.27
C PRO A 76 14.27 -5.15 -13.39
N SER A 77 13.68 -5.41 -14.56
CA SER A 77 13.19 -6.73 -14.96
C SER A 77 14.37 -7.70 -14.96
N SER A 78 14.55 -8.42 -13.85
CA SER A 78 15.59 -9.44 -13.69
C SER A 78 15.14 -10.76 -14.29
#